data_AF-A0A9B0X4F9-F1
#
_entry.id   AF-A0A9B0X4F9-F1
#
_cell.length_a   1.000
_cell.length_b   1.000
_cell.length_c   1.000
_cell.angle_alpha   90.00
_cell.angle_beta   90.00
_cell.angle_gamma   90.00
#
_symmetry.space_group_name_H-M   'P 1'
#
loop_
_entity.id
_entity.type
_entity.pdbx_description
1 polymer ?
#
loop_
_entity_poly.entity_id
_entity_poly.type
_entity_poly.pdbx_seq_one_letter_code
_entity_poly.pdbx_strand_id
1 'polypeptide(L)'
;GTQKLNQTQHENDSYAKEKPFKSTLKFTVCSPDSRTDSIKNTSLIESAAAFSSKPTPKCLLEKIDVITGEEAEHNVLKINCKLFLFNNTTQSWTERGRGILRLNDTARSDCGTLQSRLIMRNQGSLRLILNSKLWAQMEIQRANHKNVQLTATDLEDYSIKIFLIQ
;
A
#
# COMPACT_ATOMS: atom_id res chain seq x y z
N GLY A 1 38.88 1.32 -50.04
CA GLY A 1 37.48 1.41 -50.48
C GLY A 1 36.68 2.11 -49.42
N THR A 2 36.58 3.42 -49.54
CA THR A 2 35.80 4.34 -48.72
C THR A 2 34.31 4.12 -48.95
N GLN A 3 33.52 3.99 -47.88
CA GLN A 3 32.06 4.16 -47.94
C GLN A 3 31.64 5.22 -46.93
N LYS A 4 31.37 6.41 -47.46
CA LYS A 4 30.62 7.50 -46.84
C LYS A 4 29.37 7.62 -47.71
N LEU A 5 28.19 7.33 -47.16
CA LEU A 5 26.91 7.56 -47.83
C LEU A 5 26.12 8.63 -47.08
N ASN A 6 25.46 9.46 -47.88
CA ASN A 6 25.04 10.81 -47.60
C ASN A 6 23.84 10.94 -46.65
N GLN A 7 23.79 12.10 -46.01
CA GLN A 7 22.58 12.74 -45.50
C GLN A 7 21.60 13.00 -46.65
N THR A 8 20.31 12.73 -46.41
CA THR A 8 19.20 13.18 -47.25
C THR A 8 18.34 14.17 -46.48
N GLN A 9 17.88 15.16 -47.23
CA GLN A 9 17.10 16.34 -46.86
C GLN A 9 15.63 16.02 -46.58
N HIS A 10 15.05 16.78 -45.63
CA HIS A 10 13.81 17.56 -45.70
C HIS A 10 12.58 16.98 -46.45
N GLU A 11 11.51 16.68 -45.68
CA GLU A 11 10.09 16.95 -46.00
C GLU A 11 9.26 16.68 -44.72
N ASN A 12 8.69 17.73 -44.11
CA ASN A 12 7.26 18.08 -44.13
C ASN A 12 6.36 17.10 -43.38
N ASP A 13 6.00 17.42 -42.13
CA ASP A 13 4.70 17.05 -41.57
C ASP A 13 4.19 18.14 -40.61
N SER A 14 3.17 18.84 -41.09
CA SER A 14 2.39 19.83 -40.37
C SER A 14 1.54 19.15 -39.29
N TYR A 15 1.88 19.31 -38.02
CA TYR A 15 1.00 18.89 -36.93
C TYR A 15 0.06 20.02 -36.51
N ALA A 16 -1.22 19.65 -36.43
CA ALA A 16 -2.37 20.52 -36.26
C ALA A 16 -2.31 21.41 -35.01
N LYS A 17 -2.70 22.67 -35.17
CA LYS A 17 -3.04 23.59 -34.06
C LYS A 17 -4.19 22.98 -33.25
N GLU A 18 -3.90 22.52 -32.04
CA GLU A 18 -4.93 22.20 -31.05
C GLU A 18 -5.70 23.48 -30.71
N LYS A 19 -7.00 23.49 -31.01
CA LYS A 19 -7.90 24.57 -30.61
C LYS A 19 -8.31 24.34 -29.16
N PRO A 20 -8.25 25.36 -28.29
CA PRO A 20 -8.71 25.21 -26.91
C PRO A 20 -10.22 24.93 -26.89
N PHE A 21 -10.59 23.83 -26.24
CA PHE A 21 -11.97 23.42 -26.02
C PHE A 21 -12.66 24.45 -25.11
N LYS A 22 -13.48 25.33 -25.70
CA LYS A 22 -14.36 26.24 -24.95
C LYS A 22 -15.63 25.50 -24.54
N SER A 23 -15.66 24.97 -23.33
CA SER A 23 -16.89 24.54 -22.67
C SER A 23 -17.57 25.77 -22.05
N THR A 24 -18.68 26.22 -22.65
CA THR A 24 -19.54 27.26 -22.05
C THR A 24 -20.62 26.54 -21.24
N LEU A 25 -20.45 26.46 -19.92
CA LEU A 25 -21.53 26.05 -19.02
C LEU A 25 -22.48 27.25 -18.81
N LYS A 26 -23.70 27.14 -19.34
CA LYS A 26 -24.77 28.12 -19.09
C LYS A 26 -25.44 27.80 -17.76
N PHE A 27 -25.08 28.51 -16.70
CA PHE A 27 -25.88 28.53 -15.47
C PHE A 27 -26.99 29.56 -15.62
N THR A 28 -28.24 29.11 -15.54
CA THR A 28 -29.41 29.99 -15.43
C THR A 28 -29.47 30.52 -14.00
N VAL A 29 -29.26 31.83 -13.83
CA VAL A 29 -29.45 32.53 -12.55
C VAL A 29 -30.86 33.13 -12.55
N CYS A 30 -31.74 32.64 -11.67
CA CYS A 30 -32.96 33.35 -11.30
C CYS A 30 -32.63 34.38 -10.21
N SER A 31 -32.90 35.66 -10.49
CA SER A 31 -33.04 36.76 -9.51
C SER A 31 -34.55 36.98 -9.24
N PRO A 32 -35.02 37.63 -8.16
CA PRO A 32 -34.36 38.74 -7.44
C PRO A 32 -34.52 38.72 -5.89
N ASP A 33 -33.61 39.37 -5.17
CA ASP A 33 -33.99 40.26 -4.06
C ASP A 33 -32.80 41.13 -3.62
N SER A 34 -33.06 42.43 -3.58
CA SER A 34 -32.11 43.49 -3.30
C SER A 34 -31.63 43.47 -1.85
N ARG A 35 -30.34 43.16 -1.65
CA ARG A 35 -29.55 43.71 -0.54
C ARG A 35 -28.25 44.27 -1.09
N THR A 36 -28.07 45.57 -0.85
CA THR A 36 -26.91 46.36 -1.25
C THR A 36 -25.72 46.03 -0.36
N ASP A 37 -25.15 44.84 -0.52
CA ASP A 37 -23.80 44.54 -0.04
C ASP A 37 -22.88 44.53 -1.24
N SER A 38 -21.81 45.32 -1.20
CA SER A 38 -20.86 45.51 -2.30
C SER A 38 -20.40 44.15 -2.85
N ILE A 39 -20.98 43.73 -3.99
CA ILE A 39 -20.56 42.51 -4.69
C ILE A 39 -19.20 42.83 -5.31
N LYS A 40 -18.12 42.44 -4.63
CA LYS A 40 -16.81 42.40 -5.25
C LYS A 40 -16.89 41.38 -6.38
N ASN A 41 -16.86 41.85 -7.62
CA ASN A 41 -16.80 41.00 -8.81
C ASN A 41 -15.42 40.34 -8.92
N THR A 42 -15.11 39.41 -8.00
CA THR A 42 -13.90 38.59 -8.08
C THR A 42 -14.12 37.51 -9.14
N SER A 43 -13.28 37.48 -10.17
CA SER A 43 -13.42 36.48 -11.23
C SER A 43 -13.17 35.06 -10.70
N LEU A 44 -13.68 34.03 -11.38
CA LEU A 44 -13.40 32.63 -11.01
C LEU A 44 -11.89 32.32 -10.97
N ILE A 45 -11.13 32.92 -11.88
CA ILE A 45 -9.66 32.83 -11.91
C ILE A 45 -9.06 33.44 -10.64
N GLU A 46 -9.57 34.58 -10.21
CA GLU A 46 -9.07 35.33 -9.05
C GLU A 46 -9.38 34.58 -7.75
N SER A 47 -10.58 34.02 -7.61
CA SER A 47 -10.96 33.16 -6.48
C SER A 47 -10.14 31.87 -6.43
N ALA A 48 -9.86 31.23 -7.57
CA ALA A 48 -9.03 30.03 -7.65
C ALA A 48 -7.56 30.33 -7.32
N ALA A 49 -7.02 31.46 -7.80
CA ALA A 49 -5.68 31.92 -7.48
C ALA A 49 -5.54 32.24 -5.98
N ALA A 50 -6.55 32.89 -5.38
CA ALA A 50 -6.58 33.18 -3.95
C ALA A 50 -6.70 31.93 -3.07
N PHE A 51 -7.34 30.87 -3.55
CA PHE A 51 -7.36 29.58 -2.85
C PHE A 51 -6.01 28.85 -2.95
N SER A 52 -5.39 28.88 -4.13
CA SER A 52 -4.12 28.20 -4.39
C SER A 52 -2.91 28.92 -3.75
N SER A 53 -3.00 30.24 -3.54
CA SER A 53 -1.95 31.04 -2.90
C SER A 53 -2.01 31.02 -1.37
N LYS A 54 -3.09 30.50 -0.78
CA LYS A 54 -3.17 30.29 0.68
C LYS A 54 -2.19 29.19 1.06
N PRO A 55 -1.17 29.48 1.89
CA PRO A 55 -0.27 28.46 2.39
C PRO A 55 -1.09 27.43 3.18
N THR A 56 -1.06 26.18 2.77
CA THR A 56 -1.59 25.11 3.60
C THR A 56 -0.76 25.03 4.88
N PRO A 57 -1.38 25.01 6.07
CA PRO A 57 -0.63 24.89 7.31
C PRO A 57 0.17 23.58 7.27
N LYS A 58 1.49 23.70 7.31
CA LYS A 58 2.40 22.55 7.39
C LYS A 58 2.26 21.94 8.78
N CYS A 59 1.56 20.81 8.86
CA CYS A 59 1.54 20.01 10.08
C CYS A 59 2.93 19.38 10.28
N LEU A 60 3.69 19.91 11.24
CA LEU A 60 4.94 19.28 11.69
C LEU A 60 4.56 18.27 12.78
N LEU A 61 4.73 16.99 12.46
CA LEU A 61 4.56 15.92 13.43
C LEU A 61 5.87 15.72 14.19
N GLU A 62 5.77 15.57 15.50
CA GLU A 62 6.91 15.20 16.34
C GLU A 62 7.30 13.74 16.08
N LYS A 63 8.60 13.46 16.08
CA LYS A 63 9.10 12.09 16.00
C LYS A 63 8.82 11.39 17.33
N ILE A 64 8.00 10.36 17.29
CA ILE A 64 7.78 9.48 18.44
C ILE A 64 8.68 8.24 18.36
N ASP A 65 8.99 7.68 19.52
CA ASP A 65 9.64 6.38 19.59
C ASP A 65 8.67 5.27 19.18
N VAL A 66 9.13 4.35 18.34
CA VAL A 66 8.32 3.26 17.79
C VAL A 66 8.55 2.01 18.62
N ILE A 67 7.50 1.55 19.30
CA ILE A 67 7.46 0.27 20.00
C ILE A 67 6.74 -0.75 19.12
N THR A 68 7.37 -1.88 18.86
CA THR A 68 6.88 -2.95 17.97
C THR A 68 6.00 -3.96 18.67
N GLY A 69 6.08 -4.06 20.00
CA GLY A 69 5.37 -5.06 20.80
C GLY A 69 5.99 -6.46 20.70
N GLU A 70 7.25 -6.53 20.27
CA GLU A 70 8.04 -7.75 20.07
C GLU A 70 9.35 -7.71 20.89
N GLU A 71 9.57 -6.66 21.70
CA GLU A 71 10.84 -6.38 22.39
C GLU A 71 11.19 -7.41 23.47
N ALA A 72 10.19 -8.06 24.06
CA ALA A 72 10.36 -9.07 25.10
C ALA A 72 10.49 -10.50 24.54
N GLU A 73 10.57 -10.66 23.22
CA GLU A 73 10.63 -11.95 22.54
C GLU A 73 12.00 -12.24 21.95
N HIS A 74 12.34 -13.52 21.87
CA HIS A 74 13.56 -14.00 21.26
C HIS A 74 13.30 -14.53 19.84
N ASN A 75 14.07 -14.07 18.87
CA ASN A 75 13.95 -14.54 17.49
C ASN A 75 14.72 -15.86 17.28
N VAL A 76 13.99 -16.90 16.89
CA VAL A 76 14.53 -18.26 16.65
C VAL A 76 14.83 -18.48 15.17
N LEU A 77 13.94 -18.02 14.30
CA LEU A 77 14.06 -18.14 12.84
C LEU A 77 13.85 -16.79 12.19
N LYS A 78 14.61 -16.53 11.13
CA LYS A 78 14.45 -15.36 10.27
C LYS A 78 14.73 -15.73 8.83
N ILE A 79 13.70 -15.70 7.98
CA ILE A 79 13.82 -16.03 6.55
C ILE A 79 13.12 -15.00 5.69
N ASN A 80 13.66 -14.73 4.51
CA ASN A 80 12.99 -13.91 3.50
C ASN A 80 12.14 -14.83 2.63
N CYS A 81 10.85 -14.57 2.53
CA CYS A 81 9.90 -15.41 1.79
C CYS A 81 8.73 -14.60 1.25
N LYS A 82 7.93 -15.25 0.41
CA LYS A 82 6.59 -14.80 0.03
C LYS A 82 5.55 -15.61 0.77
N LEU A 83 4.49 -14.94 1.19
CA LEU A 83 3.34 -15.53 1.86
C LEU A 83 2.14 -15.48 0.92
N PHE A 84 1.47 -16.60 0.75
CA PHE A 84 0.22 -16.71 0.01
C PHE A 84 -0.89 -17.21 0.93
N LEU A 85 -2.10 -16.75 0.68
CA LEU A 85 -3.32 -17.20 1.33
C LEU A 85 -4.12 -18.06 0.35
N PHE A 86 -4.58 -19.24 0.81
CA PHE A 86 -5.48 -20.06 0.02
C PHE A 86 -6.90 -19.52 0.08
N ASN A 87 -7.51 -19.31 -1.08
CA ASN A 87 -8.91 -18.95 -1.21
C ASN A 87 -9.73 -20.20 -1.50
N ASN A 88 -10.57 -20.61 -0.54
CA ASN A 88 -11.40 -21.82 -0.66
C ASN A 88 -12.50 -21.66 -1.73
N THR A 89 -13.02 -20.45 -1.96
CA THR A 89 -14.08 -20.20 -2.94
C THR A 89 -13.55 -20.33 -4.37
N THR A 90 -12.37 -19.78 -4.65
CA THR A 90 -11.77 -19.80 -6.00
C THR A 90 -10.76 -20.92 -6.20
N GLN A 91 -10.48 -21.72 -5.17
CA GLN A 91 -9.47 -22.79 -5.15
C GLN A 91 -8.11 -22.30 -5.66
N SER A 92 -7.68 -21.11 -5.22
CA SER A 92 -6.47 -20.44 -5.73
C SER A 92 -5.63 -19.79 -4.64
N TRP A 93 -4.37 -19.52 -4.95
CA TRP A 93 -3.42 -18.85 -4.05
C TRP A 93 -3.37 -17.35 -4.36
N THR A 94 -3.62 -16.52 -3.34
CA THR A 94 -3.48 -15.06 -3.44
C THR A 94 -2.23 -14.62 -2.70
N GLU A 95 -1.35 -13.84 -3.35
CA GLU A 95 -0.17 -13.29 -2.66
C GLU A 95 -0.61 -12.31 -1.56
N ARG A 96 -0.23 -12.61 -0.32
CA ARG A 96 -0.51 -11.77 0.84
C ARG A 96 0.60 -10.73 1.04
N GLY A 97 1.84 -11.12 0.73
CA GLY A 97 2.97 -10.22 0.79
C GLY A 97 4.33 -10.91 0.71
N ARG A 98 5.37 -10.09 0.63
CA ARG A 98 6.79 -10.51 0.61
C ARG A 98 7.54 -9.78 1.71
N GLY A 99 8.39 -10.49 2.42
CA GLY A 99 9.22 -9.90 3.44
C GLY A 99 9.85 -10.95 4.34
N ILE A 100 10.20 -10.53 5.55
CA ILE A 100 10.88 -11.37 6.51
C ILE A 100 9.84 -12.05 7.41
N LEU A 101 9.80 -13.37 7.35
CA LEU A 101 9.09 -14.21 8.32
C LEU A 101 10.01 -14.48 9.51
N ARG A 102 9.46 -14.33 10.71
CA ARG A 102 10.12 -14.60 11.98
C ARG A 102 9.34 -15.64 12.78
N LEU A 103 10.06 -16.56 13.40
CA LEU A 103 9.57 -17.33 14.54
C LEU A 103 10.15 -16.68 15.80
N ASN A 104 9.27 -16.27 16.70
CA ASN A 104 9.65 -15.67 17.98
C ASN A 104 9.13 -16.53 19.13
N ASP A 105 9.96 -16.68 20.16
CA ASP A 105 9.61 -17.30 21.43
C ASP A 105 9.48 -16.23 22.52
N THR A 106 8.42 -16.31 23.32
CA THR A 106 8.29 -15.52 24.55
C THR A 106 9.22 -16.10 25.63
N ALA A 107 9.79 -15.24 26.46
CA ALA A 107 10.48 -15.67 27.66
C ALA A 107 9.60 -16.63 28.47
N ARG A 108 10.22 -17.69 29.01
CA ARG A 108 9.54 -18.78 29.71
C ARG A 108 8.62 -18.20 30.79
N SER A 109 7.32 -18.47 30.70
CA SER A 109 6.37 -18.04 31.73
C SER A 109 6.66 -18.75 33.05
N ASP A 110 6.14 -18.20 34.15
CA ASP A 110 6.12 -18.81 35.48
C ASP A 110 5.62 -20.27 35.49
N CYS A 111 4.69 -20.62 34.60
CA CYS A 111 4.19 -21.98 34.42
C CYS A 111 5.10 -22.89 33.56
N GLY A 112 6.25 -22.39 33.11
CA GLY A 112 7.27 -23.16 32.38
C GLY A 112 6.98 -23.38 30.89
N THR A 113 5.83 -22.92 30.39
CA THR A 113 5.40 -23.12 29.00
C THR A 113 6.03 -22.07 28.08
N LEU A 114 6.77 -22.50 27.07
CA LEU A 114 7.24 -21.61 26.00
C LEU A 114 6.09 -21.28 25.06
N GLN A 115 5.88 -20.00 24.78
CA GLN A 115 4.85 -19.54 23.84
C GLN A 115 5.55 -18.99 22.61
N SER A 116 5.23 -19.53 21.43
CA SER A 116 5.87 -19.15 20.17
C SER A 116 4.87 -18.57 19.19
N ARG A 117 5.32 -17.70 18.29
CA ARG A 117 4.50 -17.13 17.21
C ARG A 117 5.26 -16.88 15.92
N LEU A 118 4.55 -17.00 14.80
CA LEU A 118 4.98 -16.58 13.48
C LEU A 118 4.56 -15.13 13.23
N ILE A 119 5.51 -14.31 12.80
CA ILE A 119 5.30 -12.89 12.50
C ILE A 119 5.91 -12.57 11.15
N MET A 120 5.18 -11.89 10.28
CA MET A 120 5.70 -11.43 9.00
C MET A 120 5.23 -10.02 8.69
N ARG A 121 6.15 -9.18 8.20
CA ARG A 121 5.87 -7.82 7.73
C ARG A 121 6.26 -7.68 6.27
N ASN A 122 5.49 -6.89 5.53
CA ASN A 122 5.80 -6.55 4.15
C ASN A 122 7.10 -5.74 4.06
N GLN A 123 7.94 -6.10 3.10
CA GLN A 123 9.13 -5.33 2.76
C GLN A 123 8.71 -3.95 2.21
N GLY A 124 9.38 -2.89 2.67
CA GLY A 124 9.09 -1.51 2.29
C GLY A 124 8.04 -0.85 3.18
N SER A 125 6.80 -1.36 3.20
CA SER A 125 5.72 -0.74 3.99
C SER A 125 5.72 -1.12 5.47
N LEU A 126 6.45 -2.17 5.86
CA LEU A 126 6.51 -2.72 7.23
C LEU A 126 5.15 -3.12 7.82
N ARG A 127 4.10 -3.18 6.97
CA ARG A 127 2.75 -3.60 7.34
C ARG A 127 2.79 -5.05 7.81
N LEU A 128 2.20 -5.32 8.97
CA LEU A 128 2.02 -6.67 9.50
C LEU A 128 1.08 -7.45 8.56
N ILE A 129 1.52 -8.62 8.10
CA ILE A 129 0.77 -9.49 7.17
C ILE A 129 0.53 -10.91 7.69
N LEU A 130 1.25 -11.31 8.76
CA LEU A 130 0.99 -12.52 9.53
C LEU A 130 1.36 -12.26 11.00
N ASN A 131 0.50 -12.71 11.92
CA ASN A 131 0.77 -12.76 13.36
C ASN A 131 -0.04 -13.91 13.96
N SER A 132 0.56 -15.09 13.99
CA SER A 132 -0.11 -16.32 14.43
C SER A 132 0.68 -16.97 15.54
N LYS A 133 0.06 -17.14 16.71
CA LYS A 133 0.62 -18.01 17.75
C LYS A 133 0.66 -19.45 17.23
N LEU A 134 1.62 -20.24 17.71
CA LEU A 134 1.62 -21.68 17.50
C LEU A 134 0.63 -22.34 18.48
N TRP A 135 -0.05 -23.39 18.02
CA TRP A 135 -0.94 -24.22 18.85
C TRP A 135 -0.76 -25.70 18.50
N ALA A 136 -1.20 -26.60 19.39
CA ALA A 136 -0.91 -28.04 19.29
C ALA A 136 -1.49 -28.70 18.02
N GLN A 137 -2.62 -28.21 17.51
CA GLN A 137 -3.30 -28.73 16.31
C GLN A 137 -2.96 -27.93 15.04
N MET A 138 -1.90 -27.12 15.06
CA MET A 138 -1.46 -26.41 13.87
C MET A 138 -0.92 -27.40 12.85
N GLU A 139 -1.44 -27.36 11.63
CA GLU A 139 -1.04 -28.26 10.56
C GLU A 139 0.08 -27.62 9.76
N ILE A 140 1.15 -28.37 9.51
CA ILE A 140 2.28 -27.94 8.70
C ILE A 140 2.63 -29.07 7.75
N GLN A 141 2.65 -28.78 6.45
CA GLN A 141 2.97 -29.73 5.40
C GLN A 141 4.01 -29.15 4.45
N ARG A 142 5.06 -29.91 4.17
CA ARG A 142 5.97 -29.58 3.09
C ARG A 142 5.32 -29.92 1.75
N ALA A 143 4.80 -28.91 1.04
CA ALA A 143 4.15 -29.09 -0.26
C ALA A 143 5.16 -29.48 -1.35
N ASN A 144 6.35 -28.88 -1.33
CA ASN A 144 7.48 -29.29 -2.17
C ASN A 144 8.81 -28.83 -1.57
N HIS A 145 9.91 -28.95 -2.30
CA HIS A 145 11.24 -28.61 -1.78
C HIS A 145 11.45 -27.13 -1.44
N LYS A 146 10.65 -26.22 -2.02
CA LYS A 146 10.70 -24.76 -1.80
C LYS A 146 9.53 -24.24 -0.98
N ASN A 147 8.41 -24.98 -0.94
CA ASN A 147 7.16 -24.47 -0.42
C ASN A 147 6.70 -25.28 0.82
N VAL A 148 6.27 -24.56 1.85
CA VAL A 148 5.64 -25.12 3.05
C VAL A 148 4.22 -24.55 3.18
N GLN A 149 3.24 -25.43 3.36
CA GLN A 149 1.87 -25.08 3.71
C GLN A 149 1.70 -25.16 5.22
N LEU A 150 0.94 -24.24 5.79
CA LEU A 150 0.58 -24.27 7.19
C LEU A 150 -0.80 -23.67 7.44
N THR A 151 -1.46 -24.11 8.50
CA THR A 151 -2.62 -23.39 9.03
C THR A 151 -2.15 -22.28 9.97
N ALA A 152 -2.75 -21.10 9.89
CA ALA A 152 -2.46 -19.98 10.79
C ALA A 152 -3.71 -19.13 11.02
N THR A 153 -3.71 -18.37 12.11
CA THR A 153 -4.74 -17.37 12.38
C THR A 153 -4.56 -16.17 11.45
N ASP A 154 -5.62 -15.83 10.71
CA ASP A 154 -5.61 -14.66 9.83
C ASP A 154 -5.76 -13.34 10.61
N LEU A 155 -5.22 -12.26 10.05
CA LEU A 155 -5.24 -10.94 10.70
C LEU A 155 -6.59 -10.22 10.61
N GLU A 156 -7.40 -10.52 9.59
CA GLU A 156 -8.62 -9.76 9.30
C GLU A 156 -9.82 -10.26 10.11
N ASP A 157 -9.99 -11.58 10.17
CA ASP A 157 -11.16 -12.21 10.80
C ASP A 157 -10.81 -13.18 11.94
N TYR A 158 -9.53 -13.35 12.27
CA TYR A 158 -9.03 -14.29 13.28
C TYR A 158 -9.43 -15.75 13.05
N SER A 159 -9.88 -16.09 11.85
CA SER A 159 -10.17 -17.47 11.47
C SER A 159 -8.88 -18.22 11.14
N ILE A 160 -8.91 -19.54 11.27
CA ILE A 160 -7.82 -20.41 10.85
C ILE A 160 -7.89 -20.56 9.33
N LYS A 161 -6.85 -20.14 8.62
CA LYS A 161 -6.74 -20.26 7.16
C LYS A 161 -5.47 -21.01 6.76
N ILE A 162 -5.43 -21.47 5.52
CA ILE A 162 -4.27 -22.17 4.94
C ILE A 162 -3.38 -21.15 4.24
N PHE A 163 -2.10 -21.14 4.63
CA PHE A 163 -1.06 -20.29 4.06
C PHE A 163 0.01 -21.13 3.37
N LEU A 164 0.69 -20.54 2.39
CA LEU A 164 1.87 -21.10 1.73
C LEU A 164 3.05 -20.13 1.88
N ILE A 165 4.18 -20.65 2.34
CA ILE A 165 5.46 -19.96 2.39
C ILE A 165 6.34 -20.46 1.23
N GLN A 166 6.93 -19.53 0.48
CA GLN A 166 7.82 -19.80 -0.66
C GLN A 166 9.08 -18.94 -0.63
#